data_AF-A0A7J2JK00-F1
#
_entry.id   AF-A0A7J2JK00-F1
#
_cell.length_a   1.000
_cell.length_b   1.000
_cell.length_c   1.000
_cell.angle_alpha   90.00
_cell.angle_beta   90.00
_cell.angle_gamma   90.00
#
_symmetry.space_group_name_H-M   'P 1'
#
loop_
_entity.id
_entity.type
_entity.pdbx_description
1 polymer ?
#
loop_
_entity_poly.entity_id
_entity_poly.type
_entity_poly.pdbx_seq_one_letter_code
_entity_poly.pdbx_strand_id
1 'polypeptide(L)'
;MISVTPDGLIIALISVILSIMSSLVRRATVDIEKVKGAKEKMGEYQKIAREAQKKGHTKKAMKAQEEMTKIMIEQMKHSMRPMLITFIPFILIFMWLRNQYDKIGTVAVLFGFELNWLWWYILISITFSMILNKLMKLS
;
A
#
# COMPACT_ATOMS: atom_id res chain seq x y z
N MET A 1 26.07 7.31 -17.32
CA MET A 1 26.69 6.01 -17.00
C MET A 1 26.02 5.50 -15.74
N ILE A 2 25.46 4.29 -15.74
CA ILE A 2 24.83 3.70 -14.55
C ILE A 2 25.89 2.84 -13.87
N SER A 3 26.14 3.07 -12.59
CA SER A 3 27.03 2.23 -11.79
C SER A 3 26.34 1.84 -10.48
N VAL A 4 26.48 0.57 -10.10
CA VAL A 4 25.88 0.01 -8.88
C VAL A 4 26.96 -0.77 -8.15
N THR A 5 27.11 -0.50 -6.86
CA THR A 5 28.06 -1.19 -5.99
C THR A 5 27.56 -2.61 -5.64
N PRO A 6 28.43 -3.52 -5.17
CA PRO A 6 27.99 -4.81 -4.64
C PRO A 6 26.92 -4.67 -3.55
N ASP A 7 27.05 -3.66 -2.69
CA ASP A 7 26.06 -3.32 -1.66
C ASP A 7 24.72 -2.89 -2.27
N GLY A 8 24.76 -2.10 -3.34
CA GLY A 8 23.60 -1.73 -4.13
C GLY A 8 22.86 -2.93 -4.74
N LEU A 9 23.58 -3.99 -5.14
CA LEU A 9 22.96 -5.23 -5.63
C LEU A 9 22.28 -6.01 -4.50
N ILE A 10 22.89 -6.07 -3.31
CA ILE A 10 22.29 -6.72 -2.14
C ILE A 10 21.00 -6.00 -1.73
N ILE A 11 21.02 -4.67 -1.67
CA ILE A 11 19.83 -3.84 -1.38
C ILE A 11 18.73 -4.08 -2.42
N ALA A 12 19.10 -4.20 -3.71
CA ALA A 12 18.13 -4.47 -4.77
C ALA A 12 17.48 -5.85 -4.61
N LEU A 13 18.26 -6.89 -4.27
CA LEU A 13 17.74 -8.24 -4.02
C LEU A 13 16.78 -8.26 -2.82
N ILE A 14 17.13 -7.58 -1.73
CA ILE A 14 16.26 -7.46 -0.54
C ILE A 14 14.96 -6.76 -0.90
N SER A 15 15.03 -5.69 -1.69
CA SER A 15 13.85 -4.94 -2.15
C SER A 15 12.90 -5.84 -2.95
N VAL A 16 13.43 -6.68 -3.85
CA VAL A 16 12.65 -7.65 -4.63
C VAL A 16 11.92 -8.64 -3.72
N ILE A 17 12.62 -9.22 -2.74
CA ILE A 17 12.04 -10.17 -1.78
C ILE A 17 10.93 -9.51 -0.95
N LEU A 18 11.17 -8.31 -0.45
CA LEU A 18 10.20 -7.52 0.31
C LEU A 18 8.94 -7.22 -0.51
N SER A 19 9.11 -6.84 -1.77
CA SER A 19 7.99 -6.59 -2.67
C SER A 19 7.16 -7.85 -2.93
N ILE A 20 7.79 -9.01 -3.14
CA ILE A 20 7.09 -10.29 -3.30
C ILE A 20 6.31 -10.64 -2.02
N MET A 21 6.95 -10.53 -0.85
CA MET A 21 6.30 -10.80 0.43
C MET A 21 5.09 -9.88 0.67
N SER A 22 5.25 -8.57 0.43
CA SER A 22 4.15 -7.60 0.54
C SER A 22 2.98 -7.95 -0.37
N SER A 23 3.30 -8.36 -1.59
CA SER A 23 2.34 -8.83 -2.59
C SER A 23 1.55 -10.06 -2.15
N LEU A 24 2.24 -11.06 -1.60
CA LEU A 24 1.62 -12.29 -1.13
C LEU A 24 0.69 -12.01 0.06
N VAL A 25 1.13 -11.19 1.01
CA VAL A 25 0.29 -10.75 2.13
C VAL A 25 -0.95 -10.05 1.62
N ARG A 26 -0.81 -9.09 0.69
CA ARG A 26 -1.96 -8.40 0.09
C ARG A 26 -2.91 -9.39 -0.58
N ARG A 27 -2.40 -10.33 -1.38
CA ARG A 27 -3.24 -11.34 -2.05
C ARG A 27 -3.97 -12.24 -1.06
N ALA A 28 -3.34 -12.63 0.03
CA ALA A 28 -3.94 -13.49 1.05
C ALA A 28 -4.98 -12.77 1.94
N THR A 29 -4.88 -11.45 2.06
CA THR A 29 -5.69 -10.68 3.03
C THR A 29 -6.79 -9.83 2.38
N VAL A 30 -6.66 -9.48 1.09
CA VAL A 30 -7.66 -8.69 0.37
C VAL A 30 -8.73 -9.62 -0.21
N ASP A 31 -9.95 -9.47 0.30
CA ASP A 31 -11.15 -10.14 -0.19
C ASP A 31 -11.88 -9.22 -1.18
N ILE A 32 -11.79 -9.56 -2.47
CA ILE A 32 -12.33 -8.72 -3.57
C ILE A 32 -13.87 -8.68 -3.54
N GLU A 33 -14.53 -9.76 -3.11
CA GLU A 33 -15.99 -9.82 -3.05
C GLU A 33 -16.53 -8.89 -1.96
N LYS A 34 -15.89 -8.87 -0.79
CA LYS A 34 -16.26 -7.92 0.29
C LYS A 34 -16.08 -6.47 -0.13
N VAL A 35 -15.04 -6.16 -0.88
CA VAL A 35 -14.81 -4.79 -1.39
C VAL A 35 -15.89 -4.38 -2.39
N LYS A 36 -16.31 -5.28 -3.28
CA LYS A 36 -17.42 -5.02 -4.22
C LYS A 36 -18.74 -4.81 -3.48
N GLY A 37 -19.09 -5.70 -2.56
CA GLY A 37 -20.32 -5.59 -1.76
C GLY A 37 -20.35 -4.32 -0.90
N ALA A 38 -19.22 -3.92 -0.30
CA ALA A 38 -19.12 -2.66 0.43
C ALA A 38 -19.38 -1.45 -0.47
N LYS A 39 -18.84 -1.45 -1.70
CA LYS A 39 -19.04 -0.38 -2.68
C LYS A 39 -20.50 -0.27 -3.13
N GLU A 40 -21.16 -1.40 -3.36
CA GLU A 40 -22.58 -1.46 -3.70
C GLU A 40 -23.46 -0.89 -2.58
N LYS A 41 -23.26 -1.37 -1.34
CA LYS A 41 -23.97 -0.86 -0.16
C LYS A 41 -23.76 0.65 0.04
N MET A 42 -22.52 1.14 -0.11
CA MET A 42 -22.25 2.58 -0.05
C MET A 42 -23.05 3.36 -1.10
N GLY A 43 -23.17 2.84 -2.33
CA GLY A 43 -23.97 3.45 -3.38
C GLY A 43 -25.46 3.48 -3.07
N GLU A 44 -26.00 2.43 -2.46
CA GLU A 44 -27.39 2.37 -2.00
C GLU A 44 -27.68 3.39 -0.90
N TYR A 45 -26.87 3.42 0.16
CA TYR A 45 -27.05 4.39 1.25
C TYR A 45 -26.85 5.83 0.79
N GLN A 46 -25.97 6.07 -0.19
CA GLN A 46 -25.80 7.40 -0.79
C GLN A 46 -27.05 7.86 -1.52
N LYS A 47 -27.75 6.97 -2.25
CA LYS A 47 -29.04 7.29 -2.88
C LYS A 47 -30.10 7.58 -1.82
N ILE A 48 -30.21 6.74 -0.79
CA ILE A 48 -31.16 6.93 0.32
C ILE A 48 -30.93 8.27 1.02
N ALA A 49 -29.68 8.64 1.29
CA ALA A 49 -29.33 9.91 1.91
C ALA A 49 -29.77 11.10 1.04
N ARG A 50 -29.49 11.06 -0.27
CA ARG A 50 -29.90 12.11 -1.22
C ARG A 50 -31.42 12.25 -1.35
N GLU A 51 -32.14 11.14 -1.42
CA GLU A 51 -33.60 11.15 -1.48
C GLU A 51 -34.23 11.66 -0.19
N ALA A 52 -33.70 11.24 0.96
CA ALA A 52 -34.16 11.71 2.26
C ALA A 52 -33.91 13.21 2.45
N GLN A 53 -32.78 13.74 1.99
CA GLN A 53 -32.48 15.17 1.98
C GLN A 53 -33.47 15.95 1.11
N LYS A 54 -33.73 15.48 -0.12
CA LYS A 54 -34.71 16.11 -1.02
C LYS A 54 -36.13 16.17 -0.45
N LYS A 55 -36.50 15.16 0.34
CA LYS A 55 -37.82 15.05 1.01
C LYS A 55 -37.86 15.72 2.40
N GLY A 56 -36.79 16.36 2.85
CA GLY A 56 -36.72 17.00 4.17
C GLY A 56 -36.68 16.03 5.37
N HIS A 57 -36.43 14.74 5.15
CA HIS A 57 -36.37 13.72 6.20
C HIS A 57 -34.98 13.64 6.84
N THR A 58 -34.64 14.62 7.69
CA THR A 58 -33.32 14.77 8.31
C THR A 58 -32.86 13.53 9.08
N LYS A 59 -33.75 12.90 9.88
CA LYS A 59 -33.43 11.66 10.63
C LYS A 59 -33.05 10.50 9.71
N LYS A 60 -33.73 10.35 8.57
CA LYS A 60 -33.47 9.26 7.63
C LYS A 60 -32.16 9.49 6.86
N ALA A 61 -31.87 10.74 6.51
CA ALA A 61 -30.59 11.12 5.90
C ALA A 61 -29.41 10.88 6.87
N MET A 62 -29.55 11.25 8.14
CA MET A 62 -28.51 11.01 9.15
C MET A 62 -28.23 9.52 9.36
N LYS A 63 -29.27 8.69 9.46
CA LYS A 63 -29.09 7.23 9.57
C LYS A 63 -28.37 6.63 8.36
N ALA A 64 -28.72 7.07 7.15
CA ALA A 64 -28.03 6.61 5.94
C ALA A 64 -26.55 7.00 5.93
N GLN A 65 -26.22 8.22 6.39
CA GLN A 65 -24.84 8.66 6.53
C GLN A 65 -24.07 7.85 7.58
N GLU A 66 -24.70 7.54 8.73
CA GLU A 66 -24.10 6.71 9.78
C GLU A 66 -23.75 5.31 9.27
N GLU A 67 -24.64 4.67 8.50
CA GLU A 67 -24.38 3.37 7.88
C GLU A 67 -23.24 3.45 6.85
N MET A 68 -23.16 4.52 6.06
CA MET A 68 -22.00 4.74 5.18
C MET A 68 -20.69 4.84 5.97
N THR A 69 -20.69 5.55 7.10
CA THR A 69 -19.51 5.65 7.98
C THR A 69 -19.15 4.29 8.57
N LYS A 70 -20.11 3.47 9.00
CA LYS A 70 -19.84 2.11 9.51
C LYS A 70 -19.18 1.25 8.45
N ILE A 71 -19.71 1.25 7.21
CA ILE A 71 -19.13 0.50 6.08
C ILE A 71 -17.69 0.99 5.81
N MET A 72 -17.46 2.31 5.82
CA MET A 72 -16.12 2.87 5.64
C MET A 72 -15.15 2.42 6.73
N ILE A 73 -15.56 2.43 8.01
CA ILE A 73 -14.74 1.97 9.13
C ILE A 73 -14.43 0.47 9.00
N GLU A 74 -15.43 -0.34 8.64
CA GLU A 74 -15.24 -1.78 8.42
C GLU A 74 -14.24 -2.03 7.29
N GLN A 75 -14.38 -1.30 6.17
CA GLN A 75 -13.45 -1.37 5.05
C GLN A 75 -12.03 -0.91 5.44
N MET A 76 -11.90 0.13 6.26
CA MET A 76 -10.63 0.58 6.79
C MET A 76 -9.99 -0.49 7.67
N LYS A 77 -10.74 -1.16 8.55
CA LYS A 77 -10.22 -2.28 9.36
C LYS A 77 -9.73 -3.43 8.47
N HIS A 78 -10.43 -3.71 7.38
CA HIS A 78 -10.02 -4.71 6.40
C HIS A 78 -8.74 -4.33 5.64
N SER A 79 -8.51 -3.05 5.32
CA SER A 79 -7.29 -2.60 4.65
C SER A 79 -6.11 -2.40 5.62
N MET A 80 -6.37 -2.06 6.88
CA MET A 80 -5.35 -1.84 7.90
C MET A 80 -4.67 -3.13 8.36
N ARG A 81 -5.40 -4.27 8.45
CA ARG A 81 -4.80 -5.56 8.82
C ARG A 81 -3.63 -5.96 7.89
N PRO A 82 -3.81 -6.01 6.56
CA PRO A 82 -2.71 -6.24 5.62
C PRO A 82 -1.56 -5.25 5.83
N MET A 83 -1.88 -3.96 5.99
CA MET A 83 -0.89 -2.91 6.16
C MET A 83 -0.02 -3.14 7.38
N LEU A 84 -0.61 -3.47 8.54
CA LEU A 84 0.17 -3.72 9.77
C LEU A 84 1.02 -4.99 9.64
N ILE A 85 0.48 -6.04 9.02
CA ILE A 85 1.20 -7.30 8.80
C ILE A 85 2.40 -7.09 7.87
N THR A 86 2.29 -6.25 6.84
CA THR A 86 3.44 -5.92 5.97
C THR A 86 4.36 -4.90 6.60
N PHE A 87 3.85 -3.95 7.38
CA PHE A 87 4.65 -2.86 7.93
C PHE A 87 5.67 -3.33 8.99
N ILE A 88 5.30 -4.30 9.83
CA ILE A 88 6.20 -4.87 10.85
C ILE A 88 7.49 -5.46 10.24
N PRO A 89 7.45 -6.41 9.28
CA PRO A 89 8.66 -6.94 8.67
C PRO A 89 9.41 -5.90 7.84
N PHE A 90 8.71 -4.94 7.23
CA PHE A 90 9.35 -3.82 6.53
C PHE A 90 10.19 -2.97 7.50
N ILE A 91 9.66 -2.60 8.67
CA ILE A 91 10.42 -1.83 9.67
C ILE A 91 11.64 -2.60 10.14
N LEU A 92 11.52 -3.89 10.45
CA LEU A 92 12.64 -4.69 10.93
C LEU A 92 13.78 -4.73 9.91
N ILE A 93 13.45 -4.98 8.64
CA ILE A 93 14.44 -5.01 7.56
C ILE A 93 15.00 -3.60 7.32
N PHE A 94 14.17 -2.57 7.39
CA PHE A 94 14.62 -1.19 7.23
C PHE A 94 15.58 -0.75 8.33
N MET A 95 15.30 -1.11 9.59
CA MET A 95 16.21 -0.85 10.71
C MET A 95 17.55 -1.56 10.53
N TRP A 96 17.52 -2.80 10.06
CA TRP A 96 18.74 -3.55 9.74
C TRP A 96 19.52 -2.92 8.59
N LEU A 97 18.86 -2.57 7.49
CA LEU A 97 19.47 -1.89 6.34
C LEU A 97 20.11 -0.58 6.77
N ARG A 98 19.42 0.23 7.58
CA ARG A 98 19.99 1.44 8.14
C ARG A 98 21.26 1.13 8.93
N ASN A 99 21.20 0.19 9.88
CA ASN A 99 22.38 -0.09 10.71
C ASN A 99 23.61 -0.55 9.90
N GLN A 100 23.41 -1.28 8.80
CA GLN A 100 24.50 -1.77 7.96
C GLN A 100 25.01 -0.74 6.94
N TYR A 101 24.10 -0.01 6.29
CA TYR A 101 24.43 0.78 5.09
C TYR A 101 24.43 2.30 5.30
N ASP A 102 24.06 2.81 6.49
CA ASP A 102 24.01 4.27 6.76
C ASP A 102 25.37 4.95 6.61
N LYS A 103 26.46 4.21 6.81
CA LYS A 103 27.84 4.72 6.71
C LYS A 103 28.51 4.46 5.35
N ILE A 104 27.89 3.69 4.47
CA ILE A 104 28.48 3.23 3.20
C ILE A 104 28.44 4.35 2.12
N GLY A 105 27.69 5.42 2.34
CA GLY A 105 27.63 6.56 1.42
C GLY A 105 26.86 6.21 0.15
N THR A 106 27.48 6.40 -1.01
CA THR A 106 26.86 6.23 -2.33
C THR A 106 26.88 4.76 -2.75
N VAL A 107 25.70 4.16 -2.92
CA VAL A 107 25.55 2.74 -3.33
C VAL A 107 25.22 2.57 -4.81
N ALA A 108 24.67 3.61 -5.45
CA ALA A 108 24.37 3.62 -6.87
C ALA A 108 24.48 5.02 -7.46
N VAL A 109 24.90 5.12 -8.72
CA VAL A 109 24.90 6.37 -9.48
C VAL A 109 24.02 6.20 -10.72
N LEU A 110 23.00 7.04 -10.81
CA LEU A 110 22.05 7.06 -11.92
C LEU A 110 22.06 8.42 -12.58
N PHE A 111 22.41 8.49 -13.87
CA PHE A 111 22.42 9.74 -14.63
C PHE A 111 23.22 10.87 -13.96
N GLY A 112 24.30 10.53 -13.23
CA GLY A 112 25.10 11.50 -12.48
C GLY A 112 24.57 11.85 -11.08
N PHE A 113 23.43 11.29 -10.68
CA PHE A 113 22.91 11.40 -9.31
C PHE A 113 23.46 10.28 -8.44
N GLU A 114 24.13 10.65 -7.36
CA GLU A 114 24.58 9.74 -6.33
C GLU A 114 23.43 9.39 -5.38
N LEU A 115 23.11 8.10 -5.30
CA LEU A 115 22.04 7.59 -4.47
C LEU A 115 22.65 6.83 -3.30
N ASN A 116 22.24 7.25 -2.10
CA ASN A 116 22.49 6.48 -0.89
C ASN A 116 21.56 5.25 -0.83
N TRP A 117 21.79 4.40 0.18
CA TRP A 117 21.04 3.16 0.39
C TRP A 117 19.52 3.36 0.42
N LEU A 118 19.07 4.48 1.02
CA LEU A 118 17.65 4.80 1.17
C LEU A 118 17.00 5.12 -0.18
N TRP A 119 17.57 6.05 -0.93
CA TRP A 119 17.03 6.47 -2.22
C TRP A 119 17.07 5.34 -3.25
N TRP A 120 18.16 4.56 -3.23
CA TRP A 120 18.29 3.37 -4.06
C TRP A 120 17.22 2.31 -3.73
N TYR A 121 17.01 2.02 -2.44
CA TYR A 121 15.96 1.11 -1.97
C TYR A 121 14.56 1.55 -2.44
N ILE A 122 14.22 2.84 -2.26
CA ILE A 122 12.91 3.39 -2.64
C ILE A 122 12.70 3.26 -4.16
N LEU A 123 13.70 3.61 -4.96
CA LEU A 123 13.62 3.56 -6.42
C LEU A 123 13.34 2.14 -6.92
N ILE A 124 14.12 1.17 -6.44
CA ILE A 124 13.94 -0.24 -6.81
C ILE A 124 12.59 -0.75 -6.33
N SER A 125 12.21 -0.45 -5.09
CA SER A 125 10.93 -0.88 -4.51
C SER A 125 9.73 -0.37 -5.30
N ILE A 126 9.72 0.91 -5.70
CA ILE A 126 8.63 1.50 -6.50
C ILE A 126 8.59 0.86 -7.89
N THR A 127 9.73 0.78 -8.56
CA THR A 127 9.83 0.21 -9.92
C THR A 127 9.34 -1.24 -9.94
N PHE A 128 9.81 -2.04 -8.98
CA PHE A 128 9.45 -3.44 -8.90
C PHE A 128 8.00 -3.64 -8.44
N SER A 129 7.49 -2.81 -7.53
CA SER A 129 6.08 -2.83 -7.12
C SER A 129 5.14 -2.56 -8.30
N MET A 130 5.48 -1.64 -9.21
CA MET A 130 4.67 -1.38 -10.41
C MET A 130 4.61 -2.61 -11.32
N ILE A 131 5.75 -3.25 -11.58
CA ILE A 131 5.83 -4.45 -12.42
C ILE A 131 5.01 -5.57 -11.78
N LEU A 132 5.17 -5.78 -10.48
CA LEU A 132 4.58 -6.89 -9.77
C LEU A 132 3.05 -6.73 -9.62
N ASN A 133 2.56 -5.51 -9.40
CA ASN A 133 1.12 -5.22 -9.41
C ASN A 133 0.49 -5.52 -10.77
N LYS A 134 1.17 -5.20 -11.87
CA LYS A 134 0.70 -5.49 -13.22
C LYS A 134 0.68 -7.00 -13.51
N LEU A 135 1.69 -7.74 -13.05
CA LEU A 135 1.76 -9.20 -13.19
C LEU A 135 0.65 -9.93 -12.42
N MET A 136 0.34 -9.45 -11.21
CA MET A 136 -0.66 -10.09 -10.36
C MET A 136 -2.11 -9.66 -10.65
N LYS A 137 -2.34 -8.77 -11.64
CA LYS A 137 -3.67 -8.24 -11.98
C LYS A 137 -4.43 -7.69 -10.76
N LEU A 138 -3.70 -7.13 -9.79
CA LEU A 138 -4.30 -6.53 -8.60
C LEU A 138 -4.66 -5.03 -8.79
N SER A 139 -4.61 -4.56 -10.04
CA SER A 139 -5.06 -3.27 -10.56
C SER A 139 -5.85 -3.52 -11.83
#